data_AF-A0A0Q6GFI0-F1
#
_entry.id   AF-A0A0Q6GFI0-F1
#
_cell.length_a   1.000
_cell.length_b   1.000
_cell.length_c   1.000
_cell.angle_alpha   90.00
_cell.angle_beta   90.00
_cell.angle_gamma   90.00
#
_symmetry.space_group_name_H-M   'P 1'
#
loop_
_entity.id
_entity.type
_entity.pdbx_description
1 polymer ?
#
loop_
_entity_poly.entity_id
_entity_poly.type
_entity_poly.pdbx_seq_one_letter_code
_entity_poly.pdbx_strand_id
1 'polypeptide(L)' 'MSQSVTSCAAFDDVDALSGALFSWCAERSIRLRSQEGVSAASAVIDLFFAGYKTQDELLGALNDRNCREVAFAS' A
#
# COMPACT_ATOMS: atom_id res chain seq x y z
N MET A 1 -33.31 7.24 -6.57
CA MET A 1 -32.47 6.30 -5.79
C MET A 1 -31.01 6.57 -6.14
N SER A 2 -30.11 6.37 -5.16
CA SER A 2 -28.68 6.06 -5.36
C SER A 2 -27.70 7.24 -5.48
N GLN A 3 -27.29 7.81 -4.35
CA GLN A 3 -25.99 8.52 -4.23
C GLN A 3 -25.10 7.96 -3.10
N SER A 4 -25.48 6.85 -2.49
CA SER A 4 -24.74 6.23 -1.37
C SER A 4 -23.65 5.25 -1.79
N VAL A 5 -23.52 4.92 -3.08
CA VAL A 5 -22.54 3.92 -3.56
C VAL A 5 -21.12 4.48 -3.61
N THR A 6 -20.95 5.78 -3.88
CA THR A 6 -19.62 6.39 -4.01
C THR A 6 -18.86 6.44 -2.69
N SER A 7 -19.57 6.57 -1.55
CA SER A 7 -18.90 6.65 -0.25
C SER A 7 -18.31 5.30 0.15
N CYS A 8 -19.05 4.20 -0.02
CA CYS A 8 -18.57 2.87 0.35
C CYS A 8 -17.32 2.44 -0.44
N ALA A 9 -17.27 2.74 -1.74
CA ALA A 9 -16.11 2.41 -2.57
C ALA A 9 -14.84 3.16 -2.11
N ALA A 10 -14.95 4.47 -1.83
CA ALA A 10 -13.82 5.24 -1.36
C ALA A 10 -13.30 4.80 0.03
N PHE A 11 -14.19 4.29 0.90
CA PHE A 11 -13.76 3.70 2.18
C PHE A 11 -13.03 2.37 1.99
N ASP A 12 -13.48 1.53 1.04
CA ASP A 12 -12.82 0.27 0.69
C ASP A 12 -11.43 0.50 0.12
N ASP A 13 -11.28 1.50 -0.75
CA ASP A 13 -9.99 1.91 -1.32
C ASP A 13 -9.00 2.37 -0.23
N VAL A 14 -9.46 3.18 0.73
CA VAL A 14 -8.64 3.67 1.85
C VAL A 14 -8.29 2.54 2.82
N ASP A 15 -9.22 1.61 3.06
CA ASP A 15 -8.98 0.42 3.88
C ASP A 15 -7.91 -0.48 3.24
N ALA A 16 -8.01 -0.74 1.93
CA ALA A 16 -7.02 -1.52 1.19
C ALA A 16 -5.62 -0.87 1.22
N LEU A 17 -5.54 0.44 0.95
CA LEU A 17 -4.29 1.21 0.99
C LEU A 17 -3.65 1.20 2.39
N SER A 18 -4.44 1.53 3.41
CA SER A 18 -3.95 1.61 4.79
C SER A 18 -3.59 0.23 5.33
N GLY A 19 -4.42 -0.79 5.06
CA GLY A 19 -4.17 -2.17 5.44
C GLY A 19 -2.86 -2.70 4.83
N ALA A 20 -2.60 -2.42 3.56
CA ALA A 20 -1.37 -2.88 2.89
C ALA A 20 -0.15 -2.20 3.51
N LEU A 21 -0.23 -0.87 3.73
CA LEU A 21 0.86 -0.10 4.33
C LEU A 21 1.13 -0.52 5.78
N PHE A 22 0.09 -0.71 6.59
CA PHE A 22 0.22 -1.13 7.98
C PHE A 22 0.78 -2.54 8.09
N SER A 23 0.32 -3.46 7.24
CA SER A 23 0.83 -4.83 7.22
C SER A 23 2.32 -4.85 6.85
N TRP A 24 2.71 -4.13 5.81
CA TRP A 24 4.11 -3.99 5.41
C TRP A 24 5.00 -3.38 6.50
N CYS A 25 4.50 -2.33 7.18
CA CYS A 25 5.20 -1.71 8.30
C CYS A 25 5.34 -2.67 9.49
N ALA A 26 4.30 -3.45 9.79
CA ALA A 26 4.28 -4.40 10.89
C ALA A 26 5.27 -5.55 10.68
N GLU A 27 5.35 -6.09 9.46
CA GLU A 27 6.30 -7.16 9.11
C GLU A 27 7.76 -6.74 9.29
N ARG A 28 8.06 -5.47 9.04
CA ARG A 28 9.43 -4.93 9.07
C ARG A 28 9.77 -4.16 10.34
N SER A 29 8.83 -4.02 11.27
CA SER A 29 8.95 -3.16 12.46
C SER A 29 9.34 -1.71 12.11
N ILE A 30 8.84 -1.20 10.98
CA ILE A 30 9.09 0.17 10.51
C ILE A 30 7.99 1.08 11.05
N ARG A 31 8.36 2.27 11.52
CA ARG A 31 7.37 3.29 11.88
C ARG A 31 6.83 3.93 10.61
N LEU A 32 5.51 4.11 10.55
CA LEU A 32 4.84 4.78 9.43
C LEU A 32 5.39 6.20 9.15
N ARG A 33 5.88 6.89 10.19
CA ARG A 33 6.50 8.22 10.12
C ARG A 33 8.00 8.21 9.76
N SER A 34 8.62 7.05 9.60
CA SER A 34 10.01 6.95 9.13
C SER A 34 10.08 7.22 7.63
N GLN A 35 11.28 7.55 7.14
CA GLN A 35 11.53 7.74 5.71
C GLN A 35 11.08 6.53 4.87
N GLU A 36 11.34 5.31 5.35
CA GLU A 36 10.88 4.08 4.69
C GLU A 36 9.36 3.95 4.68
N GLY A 37 8.68 4.28 5.80
CA GLY A 37 7.22 4.26 5.87
C GLY A 37 6.57 5.26 4.92
N VAL A 38 7.17 6.44 4.76
CA VAL A 38 6.71 7.45 3.80
C VAL A 38 6.96 7.01 2.35
N SER A 39 8.13 6.42 2.05
CA SER A 39 8.39 5.83 0.72
C SER A 39 7.40 4.71 0.40
N ALA A 40 7.14 3.82 1.37
CA ALA A 40 6.18 2.74 1.21
C ALA A 40 4.77 3.27 0.98
N ALA A 41 4.36 4.31 1.71
CA ALA A 41 3.06 4.96 1.53
C ALA A 41 2.92 5.53 0.11
N SER A 42 3.96 6.22 -0.40
CA SER A 42 3.97 6.71 -1.77
C SER A 42 3.85 5.57 -2.77
N ALA A 43 4.66 4.51 -2.61
CA ALA A 43 4.66 3.36 -3.50
C ALA A 43 3.30 2.62 -3.52
N VAL A 44 2.63 2.49 -2.38
CA VAL A 44 1.31 1.87 -2.30
C VAL A 44 0.24 2.70 -3.02
N ILE A 45 0.35 4.03 -2.96
CA ILE A 45 -0.53 4.94 -3.72
C ILE A 45 -0.26 4.81 -5.23
N ASP A 46 1.00 4.78 -5.65
CA ASP A 46 1.38 4.56 -7.05
C ASP A 46 0.87 3.21 -7.59
N LEU A 47 0.93 2.16 -6.77
CA LEU A 47 0.39 0.84 -7.10
C LEU A 47 -1.14 0.89 -7.26
N PHE A 48 -1.83 1.57 -6.37
CA PHE A 48 -3.27 1.73 -6.49
C PHE A 48 -3.68 2.42 -7.81
N PHE A 49 -2.96 3.49 -8.19
CA PHE A 49 -3.16 4.14 -9.48
C PHE A 49 -2.73 3.28 -10.68
N ALA A 50 -1.82 2.32 -10.49
CA ALA A 50 -1.45 1.33 -11.51
C ALA A 50 -2.52 0.24 -11.71
N GLY A 51 -3.55 0.18 -10.87
CA GLY A 51 -4.70 -0.71 -11.02
C GLY A 51 -4.84 -1.80 -9.96
N TYR A 52 -3.95 -1.86 -8.97
CA TYR A 52 -4.08 -2.77 -7.84
C TYR A 52 -5.17 -2.27 -6.89
N LYS A 53 -6.18 -3.08 -6.59
CA LYS A 53 -7.33 -2.63 -5.80
C LYS A 53 -7.44 -3.28 -4.43
N THR A 54 -6.85 -4.46 -4.27
CA THR A 54 -6.97 -5.20 -3.01
C THR A 54 -5.74 -5.01 -2.13
N GLN A 55 -5.94 -5.13 -0.82
CA GLN A 55 -4.86 -5.06 0.17
C GLN A 55 -3.74 -6.07 -0.13
N ASP A 56 -4.10 -7.31 -0.46
CA ASP A 56 -3.15 -8.39 -0.71
C ASP A 56 -2.28 -8.13 -1.95
N GLU A 57 -2.91 -7.65 -3.04
CA GLU A 57 -2.19 -7.25 -4.25
C GLU A 57 -1.24 -6.08 -4.00
N LEU A 58 -1.71 -5.05 -3.29
CA LEU A 58 -0.90 -3.89 -2.94
C LEU A 58 0.28 -4.29 -2.06
N LEU A 59 0.05 -5.13 -1.04
CA LEU A 59 1.09 -5.63 -0.15
C LEU A 59 2.11 -6.49 -0.90
N GLY A 60 1.65 -7.41 -1.76
CA GLY A 60 2.51 -8.26 -2.57
C GLY A 60 3.40 -7.44 -3.51
N ALA A 61 2.83 -6.48 -4.22
CA ALA A 61 3.57 -5.61 -5.12
C ALA A 61 4.52 -4.64 -4.39
N LEU A 62 4.15 -4.16 -3.20
CA LEU A 62 5.02 -3.35 -2.34
C LEU A 62 6.22 -4.16 -1.84
N ASN A 63 6.00 -5.42 -1.48
CA ASN A 63 7.04 -6.36 -1.04
C ASN A 63 8.01 -6.70 -2.18
N ASP A 64 7.49 -6.95 -3.39
CA ASP A 64 8.30 -7.20 -4.60
C ASP A 64 9.21 -6.01 -4.95
N ARG A 65 8.65 -4.78 -4.94
CA ARG A 65 9.45 -3.56 -5.21
C ARG A 65 10.59 -3.39 -4.21
N ASN A 66 10.32 -3.61 -2.92
CA ASN A 66 11.35 -3.54 -1.89
C ASN A 66 12.40 -4.65 -2.04
N CYS A 67 11.97 -5.87 -2.38
CA CYS A 67 12.88 -6.99 -2.65
C CYS A 67 13.81 -6.68 -3.82
N ARG A 68 13.30 -5.99 -4.85
CA ARG A 68 14.10 -5.59 -6.00
C ARG A 68 15.10 -4.48 -5.67
N GLU A 69 14.77 -3.57 -4.75
CA GLU A 69 15.71 -2.53 -4.29
C GLU A 69 16.89 -3.13 -3.52
N VAL A 70 16.65 -4.13 -2.66
CA VAL A 70 17.73 -4.80 -1.92
C VAL A 70 18.62 -5.68 -2.81
N ALA A 71 18.10 -6.16 -3.94
CA ALA A 71 18.86 -6.97 -4.90
C ALA A 71 19.90 -6.16 -5.70
N PHE A 72 19.73 -4.83 -5.81
CA PHE A 72 20.69 -3.94 -6.49
C PHE A 72 21.70 -3.27 -5.53
N ALA A 73 21.54 -3.48 -4.22
CA ALA A 73 22.44 -2.96 -3.20
C ALA A 73 23.51 -3.97 -2.73
N SER A 74 23.60 -5.16 -3.35
CA SER A 74 24.65 -6.18 -3.10
C SER A 74 25.64 -6.29 -4.24
#